data_AF-A0A6I1W131-F1
#
_entry.id   AF-A0A6I1W131-F1
#
_cell.length_a   1.000
_cell.length_b   1.000
_cell.length_c   1.000
_cell.angle_alpha   90.00
_cell.angle_beta   90.00
_cell.angle_gamma   90.00
#
_symmetry.space_group_name_H-M   'P 1'
#
loop_
_entity.id
_entity.type
_entity.pdbx_description
1 polymer ?
#
loop_
_entity_poly.entity_id
_entity_poly.type
_entity_poly.pdbx_seq_one_letter_code
_entity_poly.pdbx_strand_id
1 'polypeptide(L)' 'FGTATLSVADNIHTQEGDRFEISMPEFGAPLINGIQAGTAELPAGHVVTL' A
#
# COMPACT_ATOMS: atom_id res chain seq x y z
N PHE A 1 -24.64 -14.50 3.41
CA PHE A 1 -23.82 -13.31 3.67
C PHE A 1 -22.65 -13.35 2.71
N GLY A 2 -22.65 -12.46 1.70
CA GLY A 2 -21.55 -12.34 0.75
C GLY A 2 -20.63 -11.21 1.19
N THR A 3 -19.34 -11.48 1.34
CA THR A 3 -18.33 -10.45 1.55
C THR A 3 -18.13 -9.72 0.22
N ALA A 4 -18.74 -8.56 0.05
CA ALA A 4 -18.41 -7.66 -1.05
C ALA A 4 -17.09 -6.97 -0.70
N THR A 5 -16.03 -7.28 -1.45
CA THR A 5 -14.77 -6.55 -1.34
C THR A 5 -14.92 -5.25 -2.12
N LEU A 6 -15.03 -4.14 -1.40
CA LEU A 6 -14.99 -2.81 -1.98
C LEU A 6 -13.53 -2.36 -2.08
N SER A 7 -13.02 -2.27 -3.31
CA SER A 7 -11.72 -1.65 -3.57
C SER A 7 -11.96 -0.20 -3.98
N VAL A 8 -11.35 0.75 -3.27
CA VAL A 8 -11.38 2.19 -3.61
C VAL A 8 -9.94 2.66 -3.71
N ALA A 9 -9.55 3.17 -4.87
CA ALA A 9 -8.21 3.73 -5.10
C ALA A 9 -8.18 4.87 -6.11
N ASP A 10 -9.32 5.21 -6.74
CA ASP A 10 -9.37 6.28 -7.72
C ASP A 10 -8.93 7.60 -7.09
N ASN A 11 -7.95 8.25 -7.74
CA ASN A 11 -7.32 9.50 -7.32
C ASN A 11 -6.61 9.47 -5.94
N ILE A 12 -6.35 8.30 -5.34
CA ILE A 12 -5.49 8.21 -4.15
C ILE A 12 -4.03 8.12 -4.61
N HIS A 13 -3.29 9.20 -4.43
CA HIS A 13 -1.87 9.28 -4.71
C HIS A 13 -1.09 9.49 -3.42
N THR A 14 -0.17 8.58 -3.12
CA THR A 14 0.75 8.74 -2.01
C THR A 14 1.85 9.75 -2.38
N GLN A 15 2.23 10.57 -1.41
CA GLN A 15 3.25 11.61 -1.55
C GLN A 15 4.39 11.38 -0.55
N GLU A 16 5.54 12.00 -0.84
CA GLU A 16 6.66 11.98 0.11
C GLU A 16 6.26 12.65 1.43
N GLY A 17 6.52 11.97 2.54
CA GLY A 17 6.11 12.41 3.88
C GLY A 17 4.80 11.81 4.36
N ASP A 18 4.02 11.15 3.49
CA ASP A 18 2.88 10.34 3.91
C ASP A 18 3.34 9.17 4.78
N ARG A 19 2.43 8.69 5.61
CA ARG A 19 2.66 7.54 6.49
C ARG A 19 1.58 6.50 6.26
N PHE A 20 2.00 5.27 6.06
CA PHE A 20 1.13 4.12 6.03
C PHE A 20 1.02 3.54 7.44
N GLU A 21 -0.18 3.58 8.00
CA GLU A 21 -0.48 3.04 9.33
C GLU A 21 -1.38 1.82 9.22
N ILE A 22 -1.02 0.75 9.93
CA ILE A 22 -1.87 -0.40 10.17
C ILE A 22 -2.07 -0.53 11.67
N SER A 23 -3.33 -0.53 12.13
CA SER A 23 -3.67 -0.66 13.55
C SER A 23 -4.72 -1.74 13.78
N MET A 24 -4.49 -2.54 14.81
CA MET A 24 -5.44 -3.53 15.35
C MET A 24 -5.24 -3.60 16.87
N PRO A 25 -6.30 -3.88 17.65
CA PRO A 25 -6.19 -3.98 19.11
C PRO A 25 -5.11 -4.96 19.59
N GLU A 26 -4.88 -6.02 18.82
CA GLU A 26 -3.93 -7.10 19.14
C GLU A 26 -2.46 -6.71 18.91
N PHE A 27 -2.16 -5.66 18.16
CA PHE A 27 -0.78 -5.22 17.88
C PHE A 27 -0.13 -4.47 19.05
N GLY A 28 -0.92 -3.98 20.01
CA GLY A 28 -0.44 -3.14 21.11
C GLY A 28 -0.07 -1.71 20.67
N ALA A 29 0.83 -1.57 19.71
CA ALA A 29 1.17 -0.30 19.06
C ALA A 29 0.89 -0.35 17.55
N PRO A 30 0.47 0.75 16.91
CA PRO A 30 0.26 0.79 15.47
C PRO A 30 1.58 0.61 14.70
N LEU A 31 1.50 -0.10 13.57
CA LEU A 31 2.63 -0.24 12.65
C LEU A 31 2.61 0.93 11.68
N ILE A 32 3.60 1.82 11.78
CA ILE A 32 3.66 3.05 10.99
C ILE A 32 4.95 3.05 10.16
N ASN A 33 4.81 3.06 8.84
CA ASN A 33 5.91 3.19 7.90
C ASN A 33 5.80 4.49 7.10
N GLY A 34 6.92 5.19 6.93
CA GLY A 34 6.99 6.34 6.02
C GLY A 34 6.93 5.89 4.57
N ILE A 35 6.26 6.66 3.71
CA ILE A 35 6.24 6.43 2.27
C ILE A 35 7.37 7.22 1.63
N GLN A 36 8.14 6.55 0.79
CA GLN A 36 9.17 7.17 -0.05
C GLN A 36 9.01 6.70 -1.50
N ALA A 37 9.24 7.61 -2.46
CA ALA A 37 9.22 7.29 -3.87
C ALA A 37 10.36 6.30 -4.20
N GLY A 38 9.99 5.11 -4.66
CA GLY A 38 10.93 4.10 -5.16
C GLY A 38 11.06 4.17 -6.68
N THR A 39 12.21 3.72 -7.20
CA THR A 39 12.36 3.49 -8.65
C THR A 39 11.52 2.30 -9.04
N ALA A 40 10.67 2.45 -10.06
CA ALA A 40 9.91 1.33 -10.61
C ALA A 40 10.88 0.35 -11.28
N GLU A 41 11.10 -0.81 -10.66
CA GLU A 41 12.03 -1.83 -11.16
C GLU A 41 11.45 -2.62 -12.34
N LEU A 42 10.12 -2.67 -12.47
CA LEU A 42 9.42 -3.38 -13.53
C LEU A 42 8.24 -2.55 -14.06
N PRO A 43 8.19 -2.25 -15.37
CA PRO A 43 7.03 -1.60 -15.95
C PRO A 43 5.81 -2.53 -15.94
N ALA A 44 4.61 -1.96 -15.84
CA ALA A 44 3.37 -2.72 -15.82
C ALA A 44 3.24 -3.63 -17.07
N GLY A 45 2.82 -4.89 -16.86
CA GLY A 45 2.66 -5.87 -17.94
C GLY A 45 3.94 -6.59 -18.37
N HIS A 46 5.05 -6.37 -17.68
CA HIS A 46 6.33 -7.02 -18.00
C HIS A 46 6.60 -8.16 -17.02
N VAL A 47 7.16 -9.25 -17.52
CA VAL A 47 7.65 -10.39 -16.72
C VAL A 47 9.11 -10.57 -17.06
N VAL A 48 9.97 -10.67 -16.05
CA VAL A 48 11.40 -10.95 -16.22
C VAL A 48 11.69 -12.30 -15.57
N THR A 49 12.39 -13.17 -16.28
CA THR A 49 12.87 -14.44 -15.72
C THR A 49 14.16 -14.19 -14.96
N LEU A 50 14.23 -14.71 -13.73
CA LEU A 50 15.40 -14.62 -12.85
C LEU A 50 16.56 -15.50 -13.32
#